data_AF-A0A5D3FF31-F1
#
_entry.id   AF-A0A5D3FF31-F1
#
_cell.length_a   1.000
_cell.length_b   1.000
_cell.length_c   1.000
_cell.angle_alpha   90.00
_cell.angle_beta   90.00
_cell.angle_gamma   90.00
#
_symmetry.space_group_name_H-M   'P 1'
#
loop_
_entity.id
_entity.type
_entity.pdbx_description
1 polymer ?
#
loop_
_entity_poly.entity_id
_entity_poly.type
_entity_poly.pdbx_seq_one_letter_code
_entity_poly.pdbx_strand_id
1 'polypeptide(L)'
;MTHDADVLARLDALTDKVTMIAETLGATGDPAKARHAAVPDVNRLTAADVMKAGFATTRLATGYSLEQVDAFLDRVAEEITMLTFERDEARRERDALR
;
A
#
# COMPACT_ATOMS: atom_id res chain seq x y z
N MET A 1 0.49 15.47 -33.26
CA MET A 1 1.68 16.02 -32.57
C MET A 1 1.34 16.86 -31.33
N THR A 2 0.07 17.19 -31.05
CA THR A 2 -0.35 17.98 -29.88
C THR A 2 -0.68 17.15 -28.62
N HIS A 3 -0.86 15.84 -28.75
CA HIS A 3 -1.19 14.97 -27.61
C HIS A 3 -0.02 14.80 -26.63
N ASP A 4 1.23 14.81 -27.12
CA ASP A 4 2.41 14.64 -26.27
C ASP A 4 2.63 15.84 -25.34
N ALA A 5 2.37 17.05 -25.83
CA ALA A 5 2.46 18.27 -25.01
C ALA A 5 1.41 18.28 -23.89
N ASP A 6 0.20 17.81 -24.19
CA ASP A 6 -0.90 17.70 -23.23
C ASP A 6 -0.62 16.65 -22.14
N VAL A 7 0.03 15.54 -22.51
CA VAL A 7 0.44 14.49 -21.58
C VAL A 7 1.55 14.97 -20.66
N LEU A 8 2.54 15.69 -21.19
CA LEU A 8 3.63 16.28 -20.40
C LEU A 8 3.09 17.32 -19.41
N ALA A 9 2.18 18.20 -19.84
CA ALA A 9 1.55 19.17 -18.95
C ALA A 9 0.73 18.50 -17.82
N ARG A 10 0.09 17.37 -18.11
CA ARG A 10 -0.63 16.59 -17.08
C ARG A 10 0.31 15.88 -16.11
N LEU A 11 1.48 15.43 -16.57
CA LEU A 11 2.53 14.84 -15.73
C LEU A 11 3.14 15.88 -14.79
N ASP A 12 3.42 17.08 -15.27
CA ASP A 12 3.91 18.18 -14.45
C ASP A 12 2.88 18.56 -13.38
N ALA A 13 1.61 18.74 -13.79
CA ALA A 13 0.52 19.02 -12.85
C ALA A 13 0.29 17.90 -11.81
N LEU A 14 0.60 16.65 -12.16
CA LEU A 14 0.54 15.52 -11.23
C LEU A 14 1.70 15.54 -10.23
N THR A 15 2.90 15.89 -10.69
CA THR A 15 4.09 16.07 -9.85
C THR A 15 3.87 17.16 -8.80
N ASP A 16 3.26 18.28 -9.19
CA ASP A 16 2.92 19.38 -8.28
C ASP A 16 1.90 18.95 -7.22
N LYS A 17 0.88 18.17 -7.61
CA LYS A 17 -0.12 17.63 -6.67
C LYS A 17 0.50 16.65 -5.68
N VAL A 18 1.38 15.77 -6.14
CA VAL A 18 2.07 14.81 -5.26
C VAL A 18 2.96 15.55 -4.26
N THR A 19 3.64 16.61 -4.71
CA THR A 19 4.47 17.47 -3.85
C THR A 19 3.61 18.16 -2.78
N MET A 20 2.48 18.73 -3.16
CA MET A 20 1.53 19.37 -2.23
C MET A 20 0.99 18.40 -1.18
N ILE A 21 0.70 17.16 -1.56
CA ILE A 21 0.28 16.11 -0.63
C ILE A 21 1.42 15.75 0.33
N ALA A 22 2.65 15.61 -0.18
CA ALA A 22 3.82 15.28 0.64
C ALA A 22 4.13 16.39 1.67
N GLU A 23 4.01 17.66 1.27
CA GLU A 23 4.16 18.82 2.15
C GLU A 23 3.06 18.88 3.21
N THR A 24 1.80 18.66 2.81
CA THR A 24 0.64 18.66 3.73
C THR A 24 0.75 17.52 4.77
N LEU A 25 1.33 16.39 4.38
CA LEU A 25 1.55 15.23 5.25
C LEU A 25 2.85 15.32 6.07
N GLY A 26 3.64 16.40 5.92
CA GLY A 26 4.87 16.61 6.70
C GLY A 26 5.97 15.57 6.43
N ALA A 27 6.01 14.98 5.23
CA ALA A 27 6.97 13.94 4.87
C ALA A 27 8.36 14.52 4.53
N THR A 28 9.04 15.11 5.50
CA THR A 28 10.44 15.61 5.37
C THR A 28 11.47 14.56 5.80
N GLY A 29 11.27 13.31 5.39
CA GLY A 29 12.16 12.19 5.70
C GLY A 29 12.61 11.45 4.45
N ASP A 30 13.79 10.84 4.52
CA ASP A 30 14.39 9.93 3.52
C ASP A 30 13.31 9.05 2.84
N PRO A 31 13.21 9.03 1.49
CA PRO A 31 12.21 8.26 0.73
C PRO A 31 12.22 6.75 1.00
N ALA A 32 13.13 6.25 1.84
CA ALA A 32 13.16 4.90 2.36
C ALA A 32 11.88 4.40 3.06
N LYS A 33 10.86 5.25 3.32
CA LYS A 33 9.57 4.82 3.90
C LYS A 33 8.36 4.93 2.97
N ALA A 34 8.50 5.56 1.79
CA ALA A 34 7.46 5.60 0.76
C ALA A 34 7.58 4.43 -0.26
N ARG A 35 8.49 3.48 -0.02
CA ARG A 35 8.80 2.38 -0.96
C ARG A 35 7.65 1.39 -1.19
N HIS A 36 6.54 1.48 -0.47
CA HIS A 36 5.37 0.62 -0.71
C HIS A 36 4.30 1.26 -1.60
N ALA A 37 4.36 2.57 -1.83
CA ALA A 37 3.34 3.26 -2.63
C ALA A 37 3.64 3.21 -4.14
N ALA A 38 4.89 2.98 -4.56
CA ALA A 38 5.33 3.23 -5.92
C ALA A 38 6.25 2.17 -6.54
N VAL A 39 6.29 0.94 -6.02
CA VAL A 39 6.97 -0.16 -6.74
C VAL A 39 5.92 -0.95 -7.52
N PRO A 40 5.81 -0.78 -8.86
CA PRO A 40 5.08 -1.72 -9.67
C PRO A 40 5.84 -3.05 -9.58
N ASP A 41 5.15 -4.09 -9.13
CA ASP A 41 5.66 -5.47 -8.98
C ASP A 41 6.36 -5.85 -7.67
N VAL A 42 6.10 -5.14 -6.55
CA VAL A 42 6.11 -5.83 -5.25
C VAL A 42 4.80 -6.58 -5.10
N ASN A 43 4.87 -7.91 -4.97
CA ASN A 43 3.72 -8.76 -4.70
C ASN A 43 2.91 -8.14 -3.55
N ARG A 44 1.73 -7.59 -3.87
CA ARG A 44 0.89 -6.93 -2.88
C ARG A 44 0.58 -7.93 -1.78
N LEU A 45 0.78 -7.53 -0.53
CA LEU A 45 0.48 -8.36 0.61
C LEU A 45 -1.01 -8.76 0.55
N THR A 46 -1.26 -10.06 0.46
CA THR A 46 -2.61 -10.62 0.48
C THR A 46 -2.97 -11.08 1.90
N ALA A 47 -4.27 -11.23 2.17
CA ALA A 47 -4.72 -11.81 3.44
C ALA A 47 -4.14 -13.23 3.65
N ALA A 48 -4.00 -14.01 2.58
CA ALA A 48 -3.40 -15.34 2.64
C ALA A 48 -1.92 -15.29 3.05
N ASP A 49 -1.17 -14.27 2.60
CA ASP A 49 0.22 -14.08 2.99
C ASP A 49 0.35 -13.76 4.48
N VAL A 50 -0.57 -12.94 5.02
CA VAL A 50 -0.63 -12.61 6.46
C VAL A 50 -0.95 -13.86 7.29
N MET A 51 -1.95 -14.64 6.90
CA MET A 51 -2.33 -15.87 7.61
C MET A 51 -1.23 -16.95 7.57
N LYS A 52 -0.34 -16.91 6.57
CA LYS A 52 0.78 -17.85 6.44
C LYS A 52 2.06 -17.36 7.12
N ALA A 53 2.08 -16.12 7.62
CA ALA A 53 3.28 -15.54 8.23
C ALA A 53 3.70 -16.34 9.48
N GLY A 54 4.99 -16.71 9.54
CA GLY A 54 5.58 -17.40 10.68
C GLY A 54 6.70 -16.56 11.28
N PHE A 55 6.74 -16.48 12.61
CA PHE A 55 7.74 -15.71 13.35
C PHE A 55 8.63 -16.63 14.18
N ALA A 56 9.93 -16.32 14.24
CA ALA A 56 10.86 -17.03 15.10
C ALA A 56 10.63 -16.67 16.58
N THR A 57 10.55 -17.67 17.45
CA THR A 57 10.44 -17.45 18.90
C THR A 57 11.81 -17.14 19.51
N THR A 58 11.92 -16.07 20.30
CA THR A 58 13.16 -15.74 21.04
C THR A 58 13.15 -16.39 22.42
N ARG A 59 14.18 -17.19 22.75
CA ARG A 59 14.31 -17.85 24.08
C ARG A 59 14.94 -17.00 25.19
N LEU A 60 15.66 -15.93 24.83
CA LEU A 60 16.52 -15.14 25.72
C LEU A 60 16.10 -13.66 25.86
N ALA A 61 15.01 -13.25 25.19
CA ALA A 61 14.53 -11.87 25.18
C ALA A 61 13.00 -11.83 25.36
N THR A 62 12.50 -10.73 25.91
CA THR A 62 11.07 -10.44 26.04
C THR A 62 10.46 -10.27 24.65
N GLY A 63 9.68 -11.26 24.20
CA GLY A 63 8.98 -11.22 22.91
C GLY A 63 7.53 -10.75 23.06
N TYR A 64 6.88 -10.53 21.91
CA TYR A 64 5.42 -10.38 21.88
C TYR A 64 4.73 -11.70 22.26
N SER A 65 3.58 -11.61 22.91
CA SER A 65 2.75 -12.79 23.18
C SER A 65 2.23 -13.35 21.86
N LEU A 66 2.39 -14.67 21.65
CA LEU A 66 1.93 -15.36 20.45
C LEU A 66 0.43 -15.12 20.22
N GLU A 67 -0.39 -15.30 21.25
CA GLU A 67 -1.84 -15.09 21.15
C GLU A 67 -2.20 -13.65 20.75
N GLN A 68 -1.43 -12.66 21.21
CA GLN A 68 -1.68 -11.26 20.85
C GLN A 68 -1.26 -10.97 19.40
N VAL A 69 -0.17 -11.59 18.94
CA VAL A 69 0.28 -11.48 17.56
C VAL A 69 -0.75 -12.15 16.65
N ASP A 70 -1.17 -13.37 16.96
CA ASP A 70 -2.15 -14.11 16.16
C ASP A 70 -3.48 -13.35 16.06
N ALA A 71 -4.04 -12.88 17.18
CA ALA A 71 -5.27 -12.08 17.19
C ALA A 71 -5.12 -10.71 16.47
N PHE A 72 -3.91 -10.19 16.36
CA PHE A 72 -3.64 -9.01 15.54
C PHE A 72 -3.59 -9.36 14.05
N LEU A 73 -2.94 -10.47 13.68
CA LEU A 73 -2.86 -10.93 12.29
C LEU A 73 -4.24 -11.27 11.73
N ASP A 74 -5.15 -11.84 12.54
CA ASP A 74 -6.53 -12.09 12.14
C ASP A 74 -7.24 -10.80 11.70
N ARG A 75 -7.14 -9.74 12.50
CA ARG A 75 -7.72 -8.43 12.18
C ARG A 75 -7.10 -7.78 10.95
N VAL A 76 -5.78 -7.92 10.79
CA VAL A 76 -5.07 -7.41 9.61
C VAL A 76 -5.50 -8.16 8.35
N ALA A 77 -5.66 -9.49 8.42
CA ALA A 77 -6.11 -10.30 7.30
C ALA A 77 -7.55 -9.96 6.88
N GLU A 78 -8.44 -9.71 7.85
CA GLU A 78 -9.81 -9.25 7.60
C GLU A 78 -9.80 -7.89 6.86
N GLU A 79 -9.04 -6.92 7.36
CA GLU A 79 -8.96 -5.59 6.77
C GLU A 79 -8.39 -5.63 5.34
N ILE A 80 -7.31 -6.40 5.11
CA ILE A 80 -6.73 -6.56 3.77
C ILE A 80 -7.74 -7.20 2.82
N THR A 81 -8.56 -8.15 3.29
CA THR A 81 -9.59 -8.78 2.48
C THR A 81 -10.64 -7.75 2.04
N MET A 82 -11.11 -6.92 2.98
CA MET A 82 -12.08 -5.86 2.70
C MET A 82 -11.54 -4.85 1.70
N LEU A 83 -10.35 -4.30 1.94
CA LEU A 83 -9.70 -3.33 1.05
C LEU A 83 -9.41 -3.91 -0.34
N THR A 84 -9.08 -5.20 -0.41
CA THR A 84 -8.83 -5.89 -1.68
C THR A 84 -10.11 -6.01 -2.49
N PHE A 85 -11.22 -6.34 -1.84
CA PHE A 85 -12.54 -6.42 -2.47
C PHE A 85 -12.99 -5.06 -3.03
N GLU A 86 -12.95 -4.02 -2.20
CA GLU A 86 -13.33 -2.66 -2.59
C GLU A 86 -12.50 -2.14 -3.77
N ARG A 87 -11.18 -2.36 -3.72
CA ARG A 87 -10.28 -2.01 -4.81
C ARG A 87 -10.65 -2.72 -6.11
N ASP A 88 -10.97 -4.00 -6.05
CA ASP A 88 -11.28 -4.79 -7.24
C ASP A 88 -12.62 -4.42 -7.84
N GLU A 89 -13.59 -4.04 -7.01
CA GLU A 89 -14.85 -3.44 -7.44
C GLU A 89 -14.63 -2.09 -8.14
N ALA A 90 -13.91 -1.16 -7.51
CA ALA A 90 -13.60 0.14 -8.10
C ALA A 90 -12.83 0.02 -9.43
N ARG A 91 -11.96 -0.98 -9.55
CA ARG A 91 -11.25 -1.28 -10.81
C ARG A 91 -12.21 -1.77 -11.89
N ARG A 92 -13.15 -2.66 -11.56
CA ARG A 92 -14.15 -3.15 -12.52
C ARG A 92 -15.03 -2.03 -13.02
N GLU A 93 -15.47 -1.14 -12.13
CA GLU A 93 -16.28 0.03 -12.52
C GLU A 93 -15.52 0.95 -13.47
N ARG A 94 -14.27 1.28 -13.14
CA ARG A 94 -13.40 2.07 -14.03
C ARG A 94 -13.24 1.42 -15.40
N ASP A 95 -13.02 0.11 -15.44
CA ASP A 95 -12.80 -0.61 -16.69
C ASP A 95 -14.09 -0.75 -17.52
N ALA A 96 -15.26 -0.79 -16.87
CA ALA A 96 -16.56 -0.81 -17.54
C ALA A 96 -16.95 0.56 -18.16
N LEU A 97 -16.35 1.65 -17.70
CA LEU A 97 -16.57 3.02 -18.20
C LEU A 97 -15.62 3.42 -19.34
N ARG A 98 -14.73 2.53 -19.75
CA ARG A 98 -13.67 2.79 -20.73
C ARG A 98 -13.96 2.10 -22.05
#